data_AF-A0A5E4MB01-F1
#
_entry.id   AF-A0A5E4MB01-F1
#
_cell.length_a   1.000
_cell.length_b   1.000
_cell.length_c   1.000
_cell.angle_alpha   90.00
_cell.angle_beta   90.00
_cell.angle_gamma   90.00
#
_symmetry.space_group_name_H-M   'P 1'
#
loop_
_entity.id
_entity.type
_entity.pdbx_description
1 polymer ?
#
loop_
_entity_poly.entity_id
_entity_poly.type
_entity_poly.pdbx_seq_one_letter_code
_entity_poly.pdbx_strand_id
1 'polypeptide(L)'
;MRTVSGTVKSTSTQWLPILTNILPPTLCRKEALLRKTTKSDKTKRSLLYQMLRNKPNLRLKSRKLPWTTAKELALSNFEGTKEWRENWTSTDVKNSGLVSDPNKGVEGMDLPRCMVRT
;
A
#
# COMPACT_ATOMS: atom_id res chain seq x y z
N MET A 1 7.47 -16.28 6.37
CA MET A 1 8.89 -16.61 6.21
C MET A 1 8.96 -17.74 5.18
N ARG A 2 9.55 -17.52 4.00
CA ARG A 2 9.59 -18.54 2.93
C ARG A 2 11.00 -19.13 2.91
N THR A 3 11.13 -20.42 3.23
CA THR A 3 12.39 -21.15 3.24
C THR A 3 12.66 -21.68 1.84
N VAL A 4 13.73 -21.19 1.21
CA VAL A 4 14.27 -21.76 -0.02
C VAL A 4 15.72 -22.14 0.32
N SER A 5 16.06 -23.43 0.29
CA SER A 5 17.43 -24.00 0.39
C SER A 5 18.16 -24.12 1.75
N GLY A 6 17.46 -24.17 2.89
CA GLY A 6 18.10 -24.60 4.16
C GLY A 6 19.12 -23.61 4.78
N THR A 7 19.33 -22.44 4.17
CA THR A 7 20.10 -21.33 4.75
C THR A 7 19.19 -20.11 4.84
N VAL A 8 18.93 -19.61 6.05
CA VAL A 8 18.01 -18.48 6.28
C VAL A 8 18.72 -17.16 5.94
N LYS A 9 18.92 -16.88 4.67
CA LYS A 9 19.11 -15.49 4.22
C LYS A 9 17.72 -14.90 4.03
N SER A 10 17.28 -14.10 4.99
CA SER A 10 16.00 -13.38 4.88
C SER A 10 16.00 -12.53 3.61
N THR A 11 14.99 -12.71 2.75
CA THR A 11 14.71 -11.77 1.66
C THR A 11 14.57 -10.36 2.23
N SER A 12 15.23 -9.37 1.63
CA SER A 12 15.05 -7.97 2.03
C SER A 12 13.56 -7.61 1.98
N THR A 13 13.10 -6.86 2.98
CA THR A 13 11.70 -6.44 3.10
C THR A 13 11.21 -5.67 1.88
N GLN A 14 12.11 -5.03 1.13
CA GLN A 14 11.82 -4.31 -0.10
C GLN A 14 11.39 -5.22 -1.26
N TRP A 15 11.77 -6.50 -1.25
CA TRP A 15 11.37 -7.48 -2.27
C TRP A 15 9.97 -8.07 -2.01
N LEU A 16 9.45 -7.98 -0.78
CA LEU A 16 8.16 -8.59 -0.42
C LEU A 16 6.99 -8.05 -1.26
N PRO A 17 6.83 -6.73 -1.48
CA PRO A 17 5.75 -6.19 -2.29
C PRO A 17 5.74 -6.76 -3.72
N ILE A 18 6.93 -6.94 -4.31
CA ILE A 18 7.10 -7.47 -5.67
C ILE A 18 6.73 -8.95 -5.73
N LEU A 19 7.32 -9.75 -4.84
CA LEU A 19 7.09 -11.20 -4.81
C LEU A 19 5.65 -11.58 -4.44
N THR A 20 4.91 -10.66 -3.81
CA THR A 20 3.50 -10.86 -3.50
C THR A 20 2.57 -10.18 -4.48
N ASN A 21 3.08 -9.33 -5.38
CA ASN A 21 2.32 -8.42 -6.23
C ASN A 21 1.29 -7.59 -5.43
N ILE A 22 1.68 -7.14 -4.25
CA ILE A 22 0.87 -6.30 -3.36
C ILE A 22 1.67 -5.03 -3.07
N LEU A 23 1.01 -3.87 -3.12
CA LEU A 23 1.67 -2.61 -2.76
C LEU A 23 2.24 -2.65 -1.33
N PRO A 24 3.33 -1.92 -1.06
CA PRO A 24 3.83 -1.75 0.29
C PRO A 24 2.71 -1.31 1.27
N PRO A 25 2.73 -1.80 2.53
CA PRO A 25 1.64 -1.53 3.48
C PRO A 25 1.35 -0.05 3.72
N THR A 26 2.38 0.80 3.65
CA THR A 26 2.26 2.25 3.77
C THR A 26 1.42 2.85 2.64
N LEU A 27 1.68 2.44 1.40
CA LEU A 27 0.96 2.89 0.20
C LEU A 27 -0.47 2.36 0.19
N CYS A 28 -0.68 1.08 0.53
CA CYS A 28 -2.03 0.52 0.68
C CYS A 28 -2.88 1.29 1.69
N ARG A 29 -2.29 1.72 2.82
CA ARG A 29 -3.00 2.51 3.84
C ARG A 29 -3.40 3.89 3.30
N LYS A 30 -2.52 4.56 2.54
CA LYS A 30 -2.83 5.84 1.89
C LYS A 30 -3.97 5.70 0.88
N GLU A 31 -3.91 4.68 0.02
CA GLU A 31 -4.99 4.42 -0.95
C GLU A 31 -6.31 4.08 -0.27
N ALA A 32 -6.29 3.21 0.75
CA ALA A 32 -7.48 2.85 1.49
C ALA A 32 -8.10 4.05 2.22
N LEU A 33 -7.26 4.94 2.75
CA LEU A 33 -7.70 6.19 3.36
C LEU A 33 -8.41 7.07 2.33
N LEU A 34 -7.80 7.31 1.17
CA LEU A 34 -8.38 8.12 0.09
C LEU A 34 -9.68 7.51 -0.44
N ARG A 35 -9.74 6.19 -0.65
CA ARG A 35 -10.97 5.49 -1.06
C ARG A 35 -12.08 5.64 -0.02
N LYS A 36 -11.77 5.54 1.27
CA LYS A 36 -12.76 5.70 2.34
C LYS A 36 -13.27 7.14 2.44
N THR A 37 -12.39 8.13 2.37
CA THR A 37 -12.80 9.55 2.44
C THR A 37 -13.62 9.96 1.23
N THR A 38 -13.18 9.62 0.02
CA THR A 38 -13.95 9.90 -1.20
C THR A 38 -15.31 9.22 -1.20
N LYS A 39 -15.41 7.96 -0.73
CA LYS A 39 -16.70 7.27 -0.55
C LYS A 39 -17.59 7.98 0.48
N SER A 40 -17.00 8.46 1.58
CA SER A 40 -17.71 9.22 2.61
C SER A 40 -18.23 10.55 2.06
N ASP A 41 -17.44 11.28 1.27
CA ASP A 41 -17.83 12.55 0.67
C ASP A 41 -18.98 12.39 -0.34
N LYS A 42 -18.96 11.31 -1.12
CA LYS A 42 -20.08 10.92 -2.00
C LYS A 42 -21.33 10.55 -1.19
N THR A 43 -21.15 9.91 -0.03
CA THR A 43 -22.25 9.43 0.83
C THR A 43 -22.48 10.38 2.00
N LYS A 44 -23.11 11.54 1.73
CA LYS A 44 -23.36 12.59 2.74
C LYS A 44 -24.20 12.15 3.95
N ARG A 45 -24.93 11.03 3.84
CA ARG A 45 -25.70 10.43 4.96
C ARG A 45 -24.85 9.56 5.89
N SER A 46 -23.59 9.27 5.55
CA SER A 46 -22.74 8.41 6.37
C SER A 46 -22.33 9.10 7.67
N LEU A 47 -22.23 8.31 8.76
CA LEU A 47 -21.73 8.81 10.05
C LEU A 47 -20.32 9.41 9.91
N LEU A 48 -19.47 8.77 9.10
CA LEU A 48 -18.13 9.27 8.81
C LEU A 48 -18.16 10.69 8.20
N TYR A 49 -19.07 10.97 7.27
CA TYR A 49 -19.21 12.31 6.69
C TYR A 49 -19.59 13.35 7.75
N GLN A 50 -20.55 13.01 8.63
CA GLN A 50 -20.97 13.90 9.71
C GLN A 50 -19.82 14.18 10.70
N MET A 51 -19.07 13.14 11.09
CA MET A 51 -17.89 13.28 11.96
C MET A 51 -16.77 14.10 11.31
N LEU A 52 -16.55 13.93 10.01
CA LEU A 52 -15.54 14.69 9.26
C LEU A 52 -15.94 16.15 9.03
N ARG A 53 -17.24 16.48 9.08
CA ARG A 53 -17.74 17.86 9.05
C ARG A 53 -17.54 18.55 10.38
N ASN A 54 -17.89 17.86 11.47
CA ASN A 54 -17.75 18.36 12.84
C ASN A 54 -16.47 17.82 13.49
N LYS A 55 -15.33 18.26 12.95
CA LYS A 55 -14.03 17.73 13.35
C LYS A 55 -13.75 18.03 14.82
N PRO A 56 -13.40 17.02 15.63
CA PRO A 56 -12.99 17.28 17.01
C PRO A 56 -11.66 18.02 17.01
N ASN A 57 -11.45 18.84 18.05
CA ASN A 57 -10.17 19.48 18.29
C ASN A 57 -9.06 18.42 18.46
N LEU A 58 -7.86 18.76 17.98
CA LEU A 58 -6.71 17.87 18.09
C LEU A 58 -6.34 17.69 19.57
N ARG A 59 -6.55 16.48 20.11
CA ARG A 59 -6.19 16.17 21.50
C ARG A 59 -4.68 16.24 21.76
N LEU A 60 -3.85 15.81 20.79
CA LEU A 60 -2.39 15.75 20.93
C LEU A 60 -1.69 16.29 19.68
N LYS A 61 -0.77 17.25 19.84
CA LYS A 61 -0.03 17.90 18.75
C LYS A 61 0.75 16.92 17.85
N SER A 62 1.23 15.81 18.40
CA SER A 62 2.01 14.81 17.65
C SER A 62 1.18 13.92 16.72
N ARG A 63 -0.14 13.84 16.93
CA ARG A 63 -0.98 12.93 16.13
C ARG A 63 -1.24 13.50 14.74
N LYS A 64 -0.82 12.77 13.71
CA LYS A 64 -1.22 13.04 12.32
C LYS A 64 -2.65 12.58 12.10
N LEU A 65 -3.55 13.53 11.90
CA LEU A 65 -4.97 13.26 11.75
C LEU A 65 -5.27 12.66 10.37
N PRO A 66 -6.02 11.55 10.28
CA PRO A 66 -6.30 10.89 9.01
C PRO A 66 -6.97 11.81 7.98
N TRP A 67 -7.84 12.72 8.41
CA TRP A 67 -8.53 13.63 7.49
C TRP A 67 -7.63 14.75 6.94
N THR A 68 -6.54 15.09 7.63
CA THR A 68 -5.55 16.05 7.11
C THR A 68 -4.74 15.37 6.03
N THR A 69 -4.21 14.17 6.32
CA THR A 69 -3.49 13.37 5.33
C THR A 69 -4.35 13.03 4.12
N ALA A 70 -5.63 12.70 4.30
CA ALA A 70 -6.53 12.43 3.18
C ALA A 70 -6.74 13.65 2.27
N LYS A 71 -6.81 14.86 2.84
CA LYS A 71 -6.90 16.10 2.06
C LYS A 71 -5.63 16.36 1.26
N GLU A 72 -4.47 16.22 1.89
CA GLU A 72 -3.17 16.37 1.23
C GLU A 72 -3.05 15.38 0.05
N LEU A 73 -3.39 14.10 0.28
CA LEU A 73 -3.37 13.07 -0.76
C LEU A 73 -4.36 13.35 -1.90
N ALA A 74 -5.54 13.89 -1.59
CA ALA A 74 -6.52 14.26 -2.58
C ALA A 74 -6.05 15.46 -3.44
N LEU A 75 -5.41 16.46 -2.82
CA LEU A 75 -4.85 17.62 -3.51
C LEU A 75 -3.66 17.24 -4.40
N SER A 76 -2.83 16.29 -3.96
CA SER A 76 -1.67 15.83 -4.74
C SER A 76 -2.02 14.82 -5.83
N ASN A 77 -3.30 14.49 -6.05
CA ASN A 77 -3.76 13.41 -6.93
C ASN A 77 -2.99 12.11 -6.71
N PHE A 78 -2.96 11.66 -5.46
CA PHE A 78 -2.16 10.51 -5.04
C PHE A 78 -2.51 9.22 -5.79
N GLU A 79 -1.50 8.57 -6.36
CA GLU A 79 -1.59 7.27 -7.00
C GLU A 79 -0.52 6.32 -6.42
N GLY A 80 -0.94 5.24 -5.77
CA GLY A 80 -0.02 4.36 -5.03
C GLY A 80 0.90 3.55 -5.93
N THR A 81 0.45 3.15 -7.11
CA THR A 81 1.27 2.43 -8.12
C THR A 81 2.41 3.30 -8.65
N LYS A 82 2.15 4.61 -8.80
CA LYS A 82 3.15 5.59 -9.22
C LYS A 82 4.18 5.85 -8.11
N GLU A 83 3.73 6.16 -6.89
CA GLU A 83 4.64 6.33 -5.74
C GLU A 83 5.45 5.04 -5.49
N TRP A 84 4.86 3.86 -5.73
CA TRP A 84 5.59 2.60 -5.60
C TRP A 84 6.70 2.45 -6.63
N ARG A 85 6.42 2.78 -7.90
CA ARG A 85 7.41 2.73 -8.97
C ARG A 85 8.60 3.64 -8.67
N GLU A 86 8.31 4.88 -8.25
CA GLU A 86 9.33 5.87 -7.87
C GLU A 86 10.18 5.37 -6.68
N ASN A 87 9.52 4.86 -5.63
CA ASN A 87 10.21 4.28 -4.48
C ASN A 87 11.12 3.12 -4.89
N TRP A 88 10.64 2.20 -5.74
CA TRP A 88 11.44 1.07 -6.21
C TRP A 88 12.68 1.52 -7.00
N THR A 89 12.52 2.48 -7.91
CA THR A 89 13.66 3.02 -8.69
C THR A 89 14.68 3.77 -7.83
N SER A 90 14.24 4.36 -6.72
CA SER A 90 15.13 5.07 -5.78
C SER A 90 15.85 4.11 -4.82
N THR A 91 15.48 2.84 -4.77
CA THR A 91 16.00 1.92 -3.77
C THR A 91 17.23 1.16 -4.29
N ASP A 92 18.36 1.24 -3.57
CA ASP A 92 19.56 0.45 -3.85
C ASP A 92 19.43 -0.98 -3.30
N VAL A 93 18.51 -1.77 -3.89
CA VAL A 93 18.34 -3.18 -3.54
C VAL A 93 19.18 -4.04 -4.47
N LYS A 94 19.89 -5.02 -3.91
CA LYS A 94 20.53 -6.07 -4.70
C LYS A 94 19.53 -6.72 -5.66
N ASN A 95 19.94 -6.83 -6.92
CA ASN A 95 19.18 -7.41 -8.03
C ASN A 95 17.91 -6.63 -8.43
N SER A 96 17.77 -5.36 -8.04
CA SER A 96 16.60 -4.54 -8.40
C SER A 96 16.35 -4.48 -9.92
N GLY A 97 17.42 -4.52 -10.72
CA GLY A 97 17.36 -4.55 -12.19
C GLY A 97 16.69 -5.79 -12.81
N LEU A 98 16.42 -6.84 -12.04
CA LEU A 98 15.66 -8.00 -12.53
C LEU A 98 14.18 -7.69 -12.75
N VAL A 99 13.68 -6.59 -12.18
CA VAL A 99 12.26 -6.22 -12.22
C VAL A 99 12.12 -4.84 -12.85
N SER A 100 11.61 -4.81 -14.08
CA SER A 100 11.38 -3.55 -14.82
C SER A 100 10.17 -2.77 -14.30
N ASP A 101 9.07 -3.47 -13.95
CA ASP A 101 7.87 -2.85 -13.37
C ASP A 101 7.47 -3.57 -12.08
N PRO A 102 7.55 -2.91 -10.91
CA PRO A 102 7.26 -3.54 -9.63
C PRO A 102 5.76 -3.72 -9.37
N ASN A 103 4.88 -3.23 -10.26
CA ASN A 103 3.43 -3.46 -10.21
C ASN A 103 2.97 -4.64 -11.07
N LYS A 104 3.86 -5.22 -11.88
CA LYS A 104 3.55 -6.42 -12.66
C LYS A 104 3.89 -7.65 -11.84
N GLY A 105 2.99 -8.64 -11.88
CA GLY A 105 3.24 -9.93 -11.23
C GLY A 105 4.49 -10.59 -11.80
N VAL A 106 5.31 -11.16 -10.92
CA VAL A 106 6.47 -11.97 -11.33
C VAL A 106 5.98 -13.27 -11.98
N GLU A 107 6.77 -13.78 -12.92
CA GLU A 107 6.51 -15.07 -13.55
C GLU A 107 6.27 -16.17 -12.51
N GLY A 108 5.28 -17.02 -12.77
CA GLY A 108 4.88 -18.10 -11.86
C GLY A 108 3.80 -17.72 -10.84
N MET A 109 3.40 -16.44 -10.73
CA MET A 109 2.28 -16.03 -9.85
C MET A 109 0.92 -16.56 -10.32
N ASP A 110 0.76 -16.82 -11.62
CA ASP A 110 -0.47 -17.35 -12.23
C ASP A 110 -0.55 -18.89 -12.19
N LEU A 111 0.44 -19.57 -11.61
CA LEU A 111 0.42 -21.03 -11.51
C LEU A 111 -0.74 -21.50 -10.61
N PRO A 112 -1.45 -22.57 -10.99
CA PRO A 112 -2.53 -23.11 -10.17
C PRO A 112 -1.97 -23.54 -8.81
N ARG A 113 -2.64 -23.13 -7.74
CA ARG A 113 -2.32 -23.63 -6.40
C ARG A 113 -2.65 -25.11 -6.37
N CYS A 114 -1.72 -25.93 -5.90
CA CYS A 114 -1.96 -27.35 -5.72
C CYS A 114 -3.14 -27.52 -4.76
N MET A 115 -4.31 -27.88 -5.29
CA MET A 115 -5.45 -28.24 -4.47
C MET A 115 -5.16 -29.62 -3.92
N VAL A 116 -4.82 -29.70 -2.62
CA VAL A 116 -4.76 -30.97 -1.92
C VAL A 116 -6.17 -31.56 -1.99
N ARG A 117 -6.33 -32.67 -2.73
CA ARG A 117 -7.56 -33.47 -2.68
C ARG A 117 -7.65 -34.05 -1.27
N THR A 118 -8.51 -33.45 -0.44
CA THR A 118 -8.97 -34.03 0.84
C THR A 118 -10.15 -34.93 0.58
#